data_AF-A0A8U1BUW0-F1
#
_entry.id   AF-A0A8U1BUW0-F1
#
_cell.length_a   1.000
_cell.length_b   1.000
_cell.length_c   1.000
_cell.angle_alpha   90.00
_cell.angle_beta   90.00
_cell.angle_gamma   90.00
#
_symmetry.space_group_name_H-M   'P 1'
#
loop_
_entity.id
_entity.type
_entity.pdbx_description
1 polymer ?
#
loop_
_entity_poly.entity_id
_entity_poly.type
_entity_poly.pdbx_seq_one_letter_code
_entity_poly.pdbx_strand_id
1 'polypeptide(L)'
;MTELGSFLGSQMLHFDSPENPEISQVVLQTFICRFCRTVDSSQNAYNEDTSALVERLDYLERALFRAGQSGLNSFQSWEGGHASTLNASSLVLNYRKRMIADLQP
;
A
#
# COMPACT_ATOMS: atom_id res chain seq x y z
N MET A 1 15.60 6.57 3.35
CA MET A 1 16.09 5.88 4.56
C MET A 1 14.92 5.44 5.45
N THR A 2 13.85 4.86 4.88
CA THR A 2 12.62 4.48 5.61
C THR A 2 12.18 3.03 5.36
N GLU A 3 12.74 2.35 4.35
CA GLU A 3 12.43 0.94 4.04
C GLU A 3 12.90 -0.06 5.11
N LEU A 4 13.74 0.38 6.05
CA LEU A 4 14.48 -0.47 6.98
C LEU A 4 14.00 -0.39 8.43
N GLY A 5 12.92 0.31 8.77
CA GLY A 5 12.56 0.51 10.19
C GLY A 5 11.86 -0.71 10.82
N SER A 6 10.68 -1.04 10.30
CA SER A 6 9.78 -2.03 10.91
C SER A 6 10.19 -3.47 10.60
N PHE A 7 10.47 -3.78 9.33
CA PHE A 7 10.89 -5.12 8.90
C PHE A 7 12.29 -5.49 9.42
N LEU A 8 13.28 -4.59 9.34
CA LEU A 8 14.59 -4.88 9.92
C LEU A 8 14.48 -5.03 11.43
N GLY A 9 13.71 -4.17 12.09
CA GLY A 9 13.48 -4.23 13.53
C GLY A 9 12.93 -5.58 13.97
N SER A 10 11.95 -6.14 13.24
CA SER A 10 11.46 -7.50 13.53
C SER A 10 12.50 -8.58 13.24
N GLN A 11 13.30 -8.44 12.18
CA GLN A 11 14.36 -9.40 11.87
C GLN A 11 15.51 -9.36 12.89
N MET A 12 15.77 -8.20 13.50
CA MET A 12 16.82 -8.03 14.52
C MET A 12 16.49 -8.78 15.82
N LEU A 13 15.22 -9.03 16.11
CA LEU A 13 14.81 -9.81 17.28
C LEU A 13 15.24 -11.29 17.21
N HIS A 14 15.69 -11.78 16.05
CA HIS A 14 16.27 -13.12 15.90
C HIS A 14 17.71 -13.23 16.39
N PHE A 15 18.38 -12.10 16.66
CA PHE A 15 19.65 -12.11 17.36
C PHE A 15 19.37 -12.08 18.85
N ASP A 16 20.00 -12.96 19.65
CA ASP A 16 19.86 -12.98 21.11
C ASP A 16 20.53 -11.77 21.76
N SER A 17 19.98 -10.58 21.53
CA SER A 17 20.43 -9.31 22.08
C SER A 17 19.67 -8.97 23.34
N PRO A 18 20.34 -8.46 24.39
CA PRO A 18 19.66 -7.95 25.58
C PRO A 18 18.73 -6.75 25.29
N GLU A 19 18.91 -6.07 24.16
CA GLU A 19 18.12 -4.89 23.75
C GLU A 19 16.84 -5.24 22.96
N ASN A 20 16.58 -6.53 22.72
CA ASN A 20 15.41 -6.98 21.97
C ASN A 20 14.07 -6.46 22.51
N PRO A 21 13.82 -6.43 23.84
CA PRO A 21 12.59 -5.87 24.39
C PRO A 21 12.39 -4.41 23.98
N GLU A 22 13.40 -3.58 24.12
CA GLU A 22 13.39 -2.16 23.77
C GLU A 22 13.20 -1.95 22.27
N ILE A 23 13.93 -2.70 21.43
CA ILE A 23 13.79 -2.65 19.97
C ILE A 23 12.36 -3.00 19.56
N SER A 24 11.79 -4.08 20.11
CA SER A 24 10.43 -4.51 19.80
C SER A 24 9.39 -3.44 20.17
N GLN A 25 9.57 -2.80 21.33
CA GLN A 25 8.69 -1.75 21.81
C GLN A 25 8.79 -0.50 20.93
N VAL A 26 9.99 -0.07 20.57
CA VAL A 26 10.20 1.11 19.71
C VAL A 26 9.62 0.89 18.31
N VAL A 27 9.81 -0.29 17.73
CA VAL A 27 9.24 -0.65 16.42
C VAL A 27 7.71 -0.60 16.48
N LEU A 28 7.11 -1.22 17.50
CA LEU A 28 5.66 -1.25 17.68
C LEU A 28 5.08 0.15 17.88
N GLN A 29 5.65 0.95 18.78
CA GLN A 29 5.19 2.31 19.05
C GLN A 29 5.32 3.21 17.82
N THR A 30 6.44 3.11 17.10
CA THR A 30 6.65 3.88 15.87
C THR A 30 5.59 3.54 14.83
N PHE A 31 5.27 2.26 14.65
CA PHE A 31 4.22 1.83 13.73
C PHE A 31 2.85 2.37 14.15
N ILE A 32 2.46 2.20 15.42
CA ILE A 32 1.16 2.68 15.94
C ILE A 32 1.02 4.18 15.74
N CYS A 33 2.04 4.98 16.08
CA CYS A 33 2.00 6.44 15.92
C CYS A 33 1.85 6.88 14.46
N ARG A 34 2.42 6.13 13.52
CA ARG A 34 2.38 6.45 12.08
C ARG A 34 1.16 5.86 11.37
N PHE A 35 0.55 4.82 11.93
CA PHE A 35 -0.63 4.15 11.38
C PHE A 35 -1.78 5.12 11.14
N CYS A 36 -2.26 5.79 12.19
CA CYS A 36 -3.41 6.71 12.08
C CYS A 36 -3.13 7.81 11.05
N ARG A 37 -1.94 8.43 11.09
CA ARG A 37 -1.56 9.47 10.13
C ARG A 37 -1.57 8.98 8.69
N THR A 38 -1.11 7.75 8.46
CA THR A 38 -1.09 7.14 7.12
C THR A 38 -2.50 6.84 6.63
N VAL A 39 -3.35 6.28 7.50
CA VAL A 39 -4.76 6.00 7.19
C VAL A 39 -5.51 7.30 6.90
N ASP A 40 -5.42 8.29 7.78
CA ASP A 40 -6.08 9.59 7.62
C ASP A 40 -5.63 10.27 6.32
N SER A 41 -4.33 10.29 6.05
CA SER A 41 -3.83 10.89 4.80
C SER A 41 -4.33 10.13 3.56
N SER A 42 -4.41 8.80 3.63
CA SER A 42 -4.91 7.98 2.51
C SER A 42 -6.40 8.21 2.21
N GLN A 43 -7.20 8.56 3.22
CA GLN A 43 -8.64 8.80 3.08
C GLN A 43 -8.98 10.26 2.71
N ASN A 44 -8.05 11.20 2.93
CA ASN A 44 -8.29 12.63 2.67
C ASN A 44 -7.62 13.16 1.38
N ALA A 45 -6.69 12.42 0.78
CA ALA A 45 -5.99 12.85 -0.43
C ALA A 45 -6.71 12.38 -1.71
N TYR A 46 -7.92 12.90 -1.99
CA TYR A 46 -8.62 12.61 -3.24
C TYR A 46 -8.18 13.56 -4.36
N ASN A 47 -7.70 13.03 -5.49
CA ASN A 47 -7.17 13.79 -6.62
C ASN A 47 -5.98 14.72 -6.29
N GLU A 48 -5.33 14.54 -5.15
CA GLU A 48 -4.12 15.27 -4.77
C GLU A 48 -2.85 14.53 -5.22
N ASP A 49 -1.76 15.28 -5.45
CA ASP A 49 -0.45 14.67 -5.66
C ASP A 49 0.09 14.09 -4.35
N THR A 50 0.05 12.76 -4.24
CA THR A 50 0.50 12.02 -3.06
C THR A 50 1.98 11.60 -3.15
N SER A 51 2.69 11.94 -4.23
CA SER A 51 4.05 11.43 -4.51
C SER A 51 5.03 11.73 -3.37
N ALA A 52 5.09 12.98 -2.92
CA ALA A 52 5.99 13.41 -1.84
C ALA A 52 5.67 12.75 -0.49
N LEU A 53 4.40 12.45 -0.22
CA LEU A 53 3.99 11.73 0.99
C LEU A 53 4.41 10.27 0.90
N VAL A 54 4.08 9.60 -0.20
CA VAL A 54 4.36 8.18 -0.44
C VAL A 54 5.86 7.90 -0.41
N GLU A 55 6.70 8.81 -0.90
CA GLU A 55 8.16 8.69 -0.83
C GLU A 55 8.70 8.51 0.59
N ARG A 56 8.02 9.09 1.59
CA ARG A 56 8.43 9.03 3.00
C ARG A 56 7.93 7.79 3.74
N LEU A 57 6.99 7.05 3.15
CA LEU A 57 6.40 5.86 3.75
C LEU A 57 7.32 4.64 3.55
N ASP A 58 7.35 3.76 4.55
CA ASP A 58 7.97 2.44 4.44
C ASP A 58 7.11 1.50 3.58
N TYR A 59 7.60 0.28 3.30
CA TYR A 59 6.89 -0.66 2.44
C TYR A 59 5.48 -1.03 2.96
N LEU A 60 5.35 -1.27 4.27
CA LEU A 60 4.08 -1.66 4.88
C LEU A 60 3.10 -0.48 4.91
N GLU A 61 3.58 0.71 5.24
CA GLU A 61 2.82 1.95 5.21
C GLU A 61 2.36 2.29 3.79
N ARG A 62 3.19 2.06 2.77
CA ARG A 62 2.78 2.22 1.35
C ARG A 62 1.68 1.23 0.98
N ALA A 63 1.76 -0.02 1.43
CA ALA A 63 0.71 -1.02 1.19
C ALA A 63 -0.61 -0.59 1.86
N LEU A 64 -0.55 -0.13 3.10
CA LEU A 64 -1.70 0.41 3.83
C LEU A 64 -2.29 1.65 3.15
N PHE A 65 -1.44 2.61 2.75
CA PHE A 65 -1.86 3.82 2.05
C PHE A 65 -2.56 3.51 0.72
N ARG A 66 -2.02 2.55 -0.06
CA ARG A 66 -2.64 2.08 -1.31
C ARG A 66 -4.00 1.44 -1.07
N ALA A 67 -4.14 0.63 -0.02
CA ALA A 67 -5.42 0.03 0.34
C ALA A 67 -6.46 1.10 0.69
N GLY A 68 -6.07 2.11 1.48
CA GLY A 68 -6.93 3.24 1.81
C GLY A 68 -7.38 4.03 0.57
N GLN A 69 -6.44 4.41 -0.29
CA GLN A 69 -6.72 5.09 -1.55
C GLN A 69 -7.61 4.28 -2.49
N SER A 70 -7.41 2.96 -2.57
CA SER A 70 -8.29 2.08 -3.35
C SER A 70 -9.72 2.11 -2.82
N GLY A 71 -9.91 2.12 -1.50
CA GLY A 71 -11.23 2.24 -0.87
C GLY A 71 -11.89 3.59 -1.18
N LEU A 72 -11.16 4.69 -1.00
CA LEU A 72 -11.63 6.05 -1.28
C LEU A 72 -12.05 6.22 -2.74
N ASN A 73 -11.21 5.80 -3.69
CA ASN A 73 -11.50 5.88 -5.13
C ASN A 73 -12.70 5.02 -5.52
N SER A 74 -12.86 3.84 -4.91
CA SER A 74 -14.02 2.97 -5.14
C SER A 74 -15.31 3.61 -4.62
N PHE A 75 -15.27 4.22 -3.43
CA PHE A 75 -16.41 4.91 -2.85
C PHE A 75 -16.81 6.13 -3.70
N GLN A 76 -15.86 6.97 -4.10
CA GLN A 76 -16.10 8.12 -4.98
C GLN A 76 -16.67 7.71 -6.34
N SER A 77 -16.16 6.60 -6.92
CA SER A 77 -16.70 6.05 -8.17
C SER A 77 -18.14 5.55 -8.01
N TRP A 78 -18.47 4.97 -6.86
CA TRP A 78 -19.83 4.53 -6.53
C TRP A 78 -20.76 5.72 -6.29
N GLU A 79 -20.36 6.71 -5.50
CA GLU A 79 -21.13 7.92 -5.20
C GLU A 79 -21.44 8.71 -6.48
N GLY A 80 -20.47 8.80 -7.40
CA GLY A 80 -20.65 9.41 -8.72
C GLY A 80 -21.40 8.57 -9.74
N GLY A 81 -21.91 7.38 -9.38
CA GLY A 81 -22.67 6.50 -10.28
C GLY A 81 -21.85 5.73 -11.32
N HIS A 82 -20.53 5.91 -11.36
CA HIS A 82 -19.63 5.22 -12.30
C HIS A 82 -19.53 3.71 -12.04
N ALA A 83 -19.84 3.26 -10.82
CA ALA A 83 -19.90 1.84 -10.47
C ALA A 83 -21.04 1.05 -11.16
N SER A 84 -21.99 1.74 -11.80
CA SER A 84 -23.08 1.11 -12.57
C SER A 84 -22.61 0.56 -13.93
N THR A 85 -21.44 1.01 -14.41
CA THR A 85 -20.90 0.58 -15.71
C THR A 85 -20.14 -0.73 -15.56
N LEU A 86 -20.63 -1.79 -16.22
CA LEU A 86 -19.94 -3.08 -16.27
C LEU A 86 -18.73 -3.00 -17.21
N ASN A 87 -17.54 -2.92 -16.64
CA ASN A 87 -16.29 -2.95 -17.38
C ASN A 87 -15.74 -4.38 -17.48
N ALA A 88 -15.13 -4.71 -18.62
CA ALA A 88 -14.43 -5.98 -18.77
C ALA A 88 -13.26 -6.06 -17.79
N SER A 89 -13.15 -7.17 -17.07
CA SER A 89 -12.03 -7.43 -16.17
C SER A 89 -10.69 -7.31 -16.91
N SER A 90 -9.67 -6.82 -16.22
CA SER A 90 -8.29 -6.78 -16.74
C SER A 90 -7.80 -8.15 -17.19
N LEU A 91 -8.31 -9.23 -16.59
CA LEU A 91 -8.03 -10.61 -16.99
C LEU A 91 -8.51 -10.88 -18.44
N VAL A 92 -9.70 -10.41 -18.80
CA VAL A 92 -10.27 -10.56 -20.15
C VAL A 92 -9.52 -9.68 -21.17
N LEU A 93 -9.20 -8.45 -20.79
CA LEU A 93 -8.42 -7.54 -21.65
C LEU A 93 -7.00 -8.08 -21.93
N ASN A 94 -6.36 -8.69 -20.92
CA ASN A 94 -5.00 -9.22 -21.04
C ASN A 94 -4.93 -10.62 -21.66
N TYR A 95 -6.04 -11.39 -21.67
CA TYR A 95 -6.08 -12.71 -22.29
C TYR A 95 -5.82 -12.65 -23.81
N ARG A 96 -6.37 -11.65 -24.51
CA ARG A 96 -6.14 -11.46 -25.96
C ARG A 96 -4.68 -11.18 -26.34
N LYS A 97 -3.87 -10.62 -25.42
CA LYS A 97 -2.47 -10.29 -25.71
C LYS A 97 -1.55 -11.51 -25.76
N ARG A 98 -1.91 -12.63 -25.13
CA ARG A 98 -1.07 -13.85 -25.12
C ARG A 98 -1.27 -14.74 -26.35
N MET A 99 -2.43 -14.68 -27.00
CA MET A 99 -2.71 -15.50 -28.19
C MET A 99 -1.99 -15.02 -29.47
N ILE A 100 -1.56 -13.74 -29.51
CA ILE A 100 -0.84 -13.18 -30.66
C ILE A 100 0.66 -13.55 -30.64
N ALA A 101 1.21 -13.89 -29.46
CA ALA A 101 2.60 -14.31 -29.35
C ALA A 101 2.84 -15.75 -29.88
N ASP A 102 1.81 -16.60 -29.85
CA ASP A 102 1.86 -18.00 -30.31
C ASP A 102 1.50 -18.17 -31.80
N LEU A 103 1.22 -17.07 -32.51
CA LEU A 103 0.96 -17.04 -33.96
C LEU A 103 2.12 -16.34 -34.67
N GLN A 104 3.30 -16.97 -34.68
CA GLN A 104 4.31 -16.67 -35.70
C GLN A 104 4.10 -17.60 -36.92
N PRO A 105 4.25 -17.11 -38.17
CA PRO A 105 4.23 -17.94 -39.38
C PRO A 105 5.41 -18.91 -39.45
#